data_AF-A0AA96S933-F1
#
_entry.id   AF-A0AA96S933-F1
#
_cell.length_a   1.000
_cell.length_b   1.000
_cell.length_c   1.000
_cell.angle_alpha   90.00
_cell.angle_beta   90.00
_cell.angle_gamma   90.00
#
_symmetry.space_group_name_H-M   'P 1'
#
loop_
_entity.id
_entity.type
_entity.pdbx_description
1 polymer ?
#
loop_
_entity_poly.entity_id
_entity_poly.type
_entity_poly.pdbx_seq_one_letter_code
_entity_poly.pdbx_strand_id
1 'polypeptide(L)'
;MERDSGTENVIDGLSQHEKDVYRFMRDEYERTMSYGDAYDAKVQDPQLTALVSREFNISADEARNIYMDVESKIADFRRKQSAKV
;
A
#
# COMPACT_ATOMS: atom_id res chain seq x y z
N MET A 1 -7.89 8.51 10.68
CA MET A 1 -7.54 7.26 11.36
C MET A 1 -6.12 7.40 11.89
N GLU A 2 -5.85 6.99 13.13
CA GLU A 2 -4.49 6.98 13.66
C GLU A 2 -3.71 5.87 12.97
N ARG A 3 -2.61 6.21 12.27
CA ARG A 3 -1.78 5.22 11.56
C ARG A 3 -1.05 4.38 12.62
N ASP A 4 -1.13 3.06 12.50
CA ASP A 4 -0.49 2.14 13.44
C ASP A 4 1.04 2.32 13.42
N SER A 5 1.61 2.74 14.56
CA SER A 5 3.03 3.06 14.69
C SER A 5 3.95 1.88 14.34
N GLY A 6 3.49 0.64 14.53
CA GLY A 6 4.24 -0.56 14.14
C GLY A 6 4.32 -0.72 12.62
N THR A 7 3.19 -0.50 11.95
CA THR A 7 3.07 -0.51 10.49
C THR A 7 3.93 0.59 9.86
N GLU A 8 3.93 1.80 10.41
CA GLU A 8 4.76 2.90 9.90
C GLU A 8 6.26 2.63 10.04
N ASN A 9 6.70 1.93 11.09
CA ASN A 9 8.10 1.51 11.24
C ASN A 9 8.53 0.48 10.19
N VAL A 10 7.64 -0.46 9.81
CA VAL A 10 7.91 -1.41 8.73
C VAL A 10 8.09 -0.67 7.41
N ILE A 11 7.22 0.30 7.13
CA ILE A 11 7.27 1.13 5.92
C ILE A 11 8.52 2.01 5.90
N ASP A 12 8.94 2.54 7.05
CA ASP A 12 10.14 3.38 7.15
C ASP A 12 11.44 2.62 6.87
N GLY A 13 11.45 1.30 7.15
CA GLY A 13 12.58 0.42 6.86
C GLY A 13 12.68 -0.09 5.41
N LEU A 14 11.74 0.27 4.53
CA LEU A 14 11.78 -0.10 3.11
C LEU A 14 12.73 0.81 2.31
N SER A 15 13.03 0.42 1.07
CA SER A 15 13.73 1.32 0.15
C SER A 15 12.87 2.56 -0.12
N GLN A 16 13.52 3.71 -0.37
CA GLN A 16 12.83 4.96 -0.65
C GLN A 16 11.76 4.79 -1.76
N HIS A 17 12.10 4.08 -2.84
CA HIS A 17 11.18 3.79 -3.94
C HIS A 17 9.94 3.00 -3.50
N GLU A 18 10.11 1.90 -2.76
CA GLU A 18 9.00 1.05 -2.28
C GLU A 18 8.09 1.83 -1.33
N LYS A 19 8.69 2.65 -0.46
CA LYS A 19 7.99 3.52 0.49
C LYS A 19 7.15 4.57 -0.22
N ASP A 20 7.70 5.25 -1.22
CA ASP A 20 6.98 6.28 -1.97
C ASP A 20 5.83 5.67 -2.78
N VAL A 21 6.07 4.54 -3.47
CA VAL A 21 5.03 3.79 -4.21
C VAL A 21 3.89 3.35 -3.29
N TYR A 22 4.22 2.70 -2.17
CA TYR A 22 3.22 2.18 -1.23
C TYR A 22 2.40 3.31 -0.60
N ARG A 23 3.06 4.40 -0.15
CA ARG A 23 2.36 5.56 0.43
C ARG A 23 1.41 6.19 -0.56
N PHE A 24 1.88 6.40 -1.79
CA PHE A 24 1.06 6.96 -2.86
C PHE A 24 -0.18 6.10 -3.13
N MET A 25 -0.01 4.78 -3.25
CA MET A 25 -1.14 3.86 -3.43
C MET A 25 -2.10 3.94 -2.27
N ARG A 26 -1.60 3.88 -1.03
CA ARG A 26 -2.40 3.94 0.18
C ARG A 26 -3.20 5.25 0.29
N ASP A 27 -2.60 6.39 0.03
CA ASP A 27 -3.28 7.68 0.10
C ASP A 27 -4.41 7.78 -0.95
N GLU A 28 -4.22 7.22 -2.16
CA GLU A 28 -5.26 7.14 -3.19
C GLU A 28 -6.39 6.13 -2.84
N TYR A 29 -6.06 5.00 -2.20
CA TYR A 29 -7.04 4.09 -1.60
C TYR A 29 -7.88 4.79 -0.52
N GLU A 30 -7.23 5.50 0.41
CA GLU A 30 -7.88 6.24 1.49
C GLU A 30 -8.80 7.34 0.92
N ARG A 31 -8.34 8.07 -0.10
CA ARG A 31 -9.16 9.05 -0.82
C ARG A 31 -10.40 8.40 -1.41
N THR A 32 -10.24 7.30 -2.13
CA THR A 32 -11.34 6.64 -2.84
C THR A 32 -12.39 6.09 -1.85
N MET A 33 -11.96 5.46 -0.76
CA MET A 33 -12.88 5.01 0.30
C MET A 33 -13.56 6.16 1.04
N SER A 34 -12.86 7.28 1.24
CA SER A 34 -13.40 8.44 1.96
C SER A 34 -14.50 9.17 1.18
N TYR A 35 -14.59 8.99 -0.15
CA TYR A 35 -15.68 9.55 -0.97
C TYR A 35 -16.99 8.76 -0.88
N GLY A 36 -17.04 7.67 -0.11
CA GLY A 36 -18.27 6.89 0.13
C GLY A 36 -18.65 5.94 -1.01
N ASP A 37 -17.85 5.90 -2.08
CA ASP A 37 -17.97 4.89 -3.12
C ASP A 37 -17.41 3.57 -2.57
N ALA A 38 -18.20 2.49 -2.65
CA ALA A 38 -17.73 1.18 -2.22
C ALA A 38 -16.49 0.81 -3.04
N TYR A 39 -15.36 0.51 -2.39
CA TYR A 39 -14.13 0.12 -3.06
C TYR A 39 -14.40 -1.08 -3.99
N ASP A 40 -14.42 -0.84 -5.31
CA ASP A 40 -14.52 -1.91 -6.31
C ASP A 40 -13.13 -2.23 -6.84
N ALA A 41 -12.55 -3.32 -6.32
CA ALA A 41 -11.22 -3.79 -6.70
C ALA A 41 -11.07 -4.01 -8.22
N LYS A 42 -12.14 -4.36 -8.94
CA LYS A 42 -12.04 -4.60 -10.39
C LYS A 42 -11.89 -3.32 -11.19
N VAL A 43 -12.33 -2.20 -10.64
CA VAL A 43 -12.29 -0.88 -11.30
C VAL A 43 -11.14 -0.03 -10.75
N GLN A 44 -10.91 -0.08 -9.45
CA GLN A 44 -9.99 0.82 -8.75
C GLN A 44 -8.54 0.32 -8.78
N ASP A 45 -8.28 -0.99 -8.66
CA ASP A 45 -6.93 -1.55 -8.83
C ASP A 45 -6.27 -1.19 -10.18
N PRO A 46 -6.94 -1.36 -11.36
CA PRO A 46 -6.32 -0.98 -12.64
C PRO A 46 -6.14 0.52 -12.80
N GLN A 47 -7.03 1.36 -12.26
CA GLN A 47 -6.87 2.82 -12.29
C GLN A 47 -5.69 3.26 -11.42
N LEU A 48 -5.60 2.72 -10.21
CA LEU A 48 -4.54 3.02 -9.27
C LEU A 48 -3.18 2.59 -9.80
N THR A 49 -3.05 1.35 -10.28
CA THR A 49 -1.80 0.84 -10.85
C THR A 49 -1.37 1.59 -12.10
N ALA A 50 -2.31 2.05 -12.94
CA ALA A 50 -1.98 2.93 -14.07
C ALA A 50 -1.48 4.31 -13.62
N LEU A 51 -2.06 4.85 -12.55
CA LEU A 51 -1.68 6.16 -12.01
C LEU A 51 -0.29 6.11 -11.36
N VAL A 52 -0.02 5.05 -10.58
CA VAL A 52 1.30 4.77 -9.99
C VAL A 52 2.34 4.49 -11.07
N SER A 53 1.98 3.72 -12.09
CA SER A 53 2.86 3.44 -13.24
C SER A 53 3.32 4.72 -13.92
N ARG A 54 2.40 5.69 -14.09
CA ARG A 54 2.72 7.00 -14.66
C ARG A 54 3.59 7.86 -13.75
N GLU A 55 3.31 7.87 -12.45
CA GLU A 55 4.00 8.73 -11.50
C GLU A 55 5.45 8.26 -11.24
N PHE A 56 5.64 6.94 -11.12
CA PHE A 56 6.92 6.34 -10.77
C PHE A 56 7.69 5.77 -11.97
N ASN A 57 7.11 5.84 -13.17
CA ASN A 57 7.67 5.29 -14.40
C ASN A 57 8.00 3.78 -14.28
N ILE A 58 7.13 3.04 -13.58
CA ILE A 58 7.21 1.58 -13.39
C ILE A 58 6.03 0.90 -14.09
N SER A 59 6.06 -0.41 -14.26
CA SER A 59 4.91 -1.14 -14.82
C SER A 59 3.77 -1.27 -13.80
N ALA A 60 2.52 -1.36 -14.26
CA ALA A 60 1.37 -1.61 -13.37
C ALA A 60 1.52 -2.90 -12.54
N ASP A 61 2.13 -3.94 -13.13
CA ASP A 61 2.45 -5.19 -12.43
C ASP A 61 3.51 -4.97 -11.34
N GLU A 62 4.52 -4.14 -11.61
CA GLU A 62 5.56 -3.80 -10.66
C GLU A 62 5.00 -3.00 -9.47
N ALA A 63 4.16 -1.99 -9.75
CA ALA A 63 3.43 -1.25 -8.72
C ALA A 63 2.60 -2.17 -7.82
N ARG A 64 1.86 -3.11 -8.43
CA ARG A 64 1.09 -4.12 -7.71
C ARG A 64 1.98 -5.03 -6.87
N ASN A 65 3.09 -5.50 -7.41
CA ASN A 65 4.02 -6.36 -6.70
C ASN A 65 4.64 -5.66 -5.48
N ILE A 66 5.05 -4.40 -5.62
CA ILE A 66 5.54 -3.59 -4.50
C ILE A 66 4.45 -3.47 -3.41
N TYR A 67 3.22 -3.13 -3.81
CA TYR A 67 2.12 -3.02 -2.85
C TYR A 67 1.86 -4.33 -2.09
N MET A 68 1.78 -5.45 -2.83
CA MET A 68 1.56 -6.77 -2.25
C MET A 68 2.71 -7.23 -1.34
N ASP A 69 3.96 -6.93 -1.71
CA ASP A 69 5.14 -7.28 -0.90
C ASP A 69 5.17 -6.50 0.42
N VAL A 70 4.87 -5.20 0.38
CA VAL A 70 4.77 -4.36 1.59
C VAL A 70 3.61 -4.81 2.48
N GLU A 71 2.42 -5.04 1.94
CA GLU A 71 1.27 -5.59 2.69
C GLU A 71 1.61 -6.93 3.34
N SER A 72 2.35 -7.79 2.63
CA SER A 72 2.83 -9.08 3.15
C SER A 72 3.79 -8.90 4.32
N LYS A 73 4.76 -7.98 4.23
CA LYS A 73 5.68 -7.64 5.34
C LYS A 73 4.93 -7.08 6.54
N ILE A 74 3.96 -6.21 6.33
CA ILE A 74 3.12 -5.65 7.39
C ILE A 74 2.28 -6.77 8.05
N ALA A 75 1.69 -7.66 7.25
CA ALA A 75 0.91 -8.79 7.76
C ALA A 75 1.79 -9.77 8.57
N ASP A 76 3.01 -10.06 8.12
CA ASP A 76 3.96 -10.89 8.86
C ASP A 76 4.40 -10.23 10.18
N PHE A 77 4.67 -8.92 10.15
CA PHE A 77 4.97 -8.14 11.35
C PHE A 77 3.81 -8.19 12.36
N ARG A 78 2.57 -7.95 11.90
CA ARG A 78 1.37 -8.02 12.74
C ARG A 78 1.18 -9.43 13.30
N ARG A 79 1.35 -10.48 12.49
CA ARG A 79 1.29 -11.87 12.94
C ARG A 79 2.32 -12.16 14.03
N LYS A 80 3.56 -11.68 13.87
CA LYS A 80 4.64 -11.85 14.86
C LYS A 80 4.39 -11.07 16.15
N GLN A 81 3.78 -9.90 16.08
CA GLN A 81 3.33 -9.16 17.28
C GLN A 81 2.23 -9.92 18.02
N SER A 82 1.22 -10.43 17.30
CA SER A 82 0.13 -11.22 17.89
C SER A 82 0.55 -12.58 18.43
N ALA A 83 1.68 -13.13 17.97
CA ALA A 83 2.25 -14.39 18.47
C ALA A 83 3.14 -14.21 19.71
N LYS A 84 3.41 -12.96 20.11
CA LYS A 84 4.25 -12.61 21.28
C LYS A 84 3.44 -12.25 22.53
N VAL A 85 2.10 -12.34 22.46
CA VAL A 85 1.17 -12.17 23.59
C VAL A 85 0.72 -13.50 24.16
#